data_AF-R9JZW2-F1
#
_entry.id   AF-R9JZW2-F1
#
_cell.length_a   1.000
_cell.length_b   1.000
_cell.length_c   1.000
_cell.angle_alpha   90.00
_cell.angle_beta   90.00
_cell.angle_gamma   90.00
#
_symmetry.space_group_name_H-M   'P 1'
#
loop_
_entity.id
_entity.type
_entity.pdbx_description
1 polymer ?
#
loop_
_entity_poly.entity_id
_entity_poly.type
_entity_poly.pdbx_seq_one_letter_code
_entity_poly.pdbx_strand_id
1 'polypeptide(L)'
;MAIKYNLSLHELMDFLYGQDYEGFTEQEIQAVEHKIGVKLPTAYRNFLLKYGGNTIYNAFNDLFNSLEDIYTSYQIIDDILADLEEDFKESIRTGNQEEYADNPYFTLWQLPREEWHTITQNYVLIGCDPEGIAYEGYLLADLLDGNPDPPLYLSCDDDFIEYKRWSDSTEPFLIEMLGESIFYHRSIDSYDSTKHIPIKELFSHIDADIDDSQLNVNGHIATCFDTASEKVYFYFEYKTFQRVLCVCKADLH
;
A
#
# COMPACT_ATOMS: atom_id res chain seq x y z
N MET A 1 -2.89 21.37 -25.56
CA MET A 1 -1.98 20.26 -25.23
C MET A 1 -2.60 18.95 -25.66
N ALA A 2 -1.79 17.93 -25.94
CA ALA A 2 -2.28 16.57 -26.09
C ALA A 2 -2.08 15.87 -24.74
N ILE A 3 -3.08 16.01 -23.87
CA ILE A 3 -3.11 15.36 -22.55
C ILE A 3 -3.73 13.98 -22.70
N LYS A 4 -3.07 12.97 -22.15
CA LYS A 4 -3.63 11.64 -21.93
C LYS A 4 -4.02 11.51 -20.47
N TYR A 5 -5.24 11.07 -20.19
CA TYR A 5 -5.76 10.88 -18.83
C TYR A 5 -5.78 9.40 -18.47
N ASN A 6 -5.76 9.12 -17.16
CA ASN A 6 -5.98 7.79 -16.58
C ASN A 6 -4.93 6.79 -17.06
N LEU A 7 -3.66 7.11 -16.81
CA LEU A 7 -2.53 6.26 -17.16
C LEU A 7 -2.63 4.95 -16.36
N SER A 8 -2.46 3.84 -17.06
CA SER A 8 -2.28 2.54 -16.42
C SER A 8 -0.95 2.48 -15.67
N LEU A 9 -0.83 1.53 -14.74
CA LEU A 9 0.43 1.29 -14.05
C LEU A 9 1.57 1.05 -15.06
N HIS A 10 1.33 0.22 -16.08
CA HIS A 10 2.34 -0.06 -17.11
C HIS A 10 2.86 1.19 -17.81
N GLU A 11 1.99 2.15 -18.12
CA GLU A 11 2.39 3.40 -18.81
C GLU A 11 3.21 4.30 -17.90
N LEU A 12 2.89 4.34 -16.61
CA LEU A 12 3.68 5.04 -15.60
C LEU A 12 5.06 4.39 -15.43
N MET A 13 5.11 3.05 -15.35
CA MET A 13 6.37 2.31 -15.29
C MET A 13 7.25 2.59 -16.51
N ASP A 14 6.65 2.60 -17.72
CA ASP A 14 7.35 2.86 -18.99
C ASP A 14 7.95 4.28 -18.99
N PHE A 15 7.21 5.26 -18.45
CA PHE A 15 7.66 6.64 -18.37
C PHE A 15 8.80 6.83 -17.37
N LEU A 16 8.66 6.27 -16.17
CA LEU A 16 9.57 6.51 -15.04
C LEU A 16 10.86 5.71 -15.12
N TYR A 17 10.79 4.45 -15.56
CA TYR A 17 11.90 3.51 -15.47
C TYR A 17 12.33 2.94 -16.83
N GLY A 18 11.65 3.29 -17.92
CA GLY A 18 11.90 2.69 -19.24
C GLY A 18 11.26 1.31 -19.38
N GLN A 19 11.71 0.51 -20.36
CA GLN A 19 11.09 -0.79 -20.71
C GLN A 19 11.90 -2.02 -20.26
N ASP A 20 13.05 -1.82 -19.63
CA ASP A 20 13.89 -2.92 -19.16
C ASP A 20 13.44 -3.33 -17.76
N TYR A 21 12.46 -4.23 -17.72
CA TYR A 21 11.90 -4.75 -16.47
C TYR A 21 12.41 -6.16 -16.14
N GLU A 22 12.81 -6.33 -14.89
CA GLU A 22 13.03 -7.58 -14.19
C GLU A 22 11.93 -7.79 -13.13
N GLY A 23 11.27 -8.93 -13.18
CA GLY A 23 10.28 -9.36 -12.19
C GLY A 23 10.79 -10.56 -11.40
N PHE A 24 10.10 -10.88 -10.32
CA PHE A 24 10.37 -12.12 -9.61
C PHE A 24 10.01 -13.32 -10.48
N THR A 25 10.71 -14.43 -10.25
CA THR A 25 10.42 -15.70 -10.91
C THR A 25 9.18 -16.35 -10.30
N GLU A 26 8.56 -17.25 -11.06
CA GLU A 26 7.43 -18.02 -10.52
C GLU A 26 7.78 -18.85 -9.29
N GLN A 27 9.03 -19.31 -9.20
CA GLN A 27 9.49 -20.13 -8.10
C GLN A 27 9.58 -19.31 -6.80
N GLU A 28 10.04 -18.06 -6.89
CA GLU A 28 10.11 -17.14 -5.75
C GLU A 28 8.71 -16.81 -5.23
N ILE A 29 7.78 -16.47 -6.12
CA ILE A 29 6.39 -16.18 -5.73
C ILE A 29 5.74 -17.43 -5.11
N GLN A 30 5.91 -18.60 -5.71
CA GLN A 30 5.37 -19.86 -5.16
C GLN A 30 5.98 -20.21 -3.79
N ALA A 31 7.24 -19.88 -3.54
CA ALA A 31 7.87 -20.10 -2.24
C ALA A 31 7.20 -19.24 -1.15
N VAL A 32 6.89 -17.98 -1.46
CA VAL A 32 6.14 -17.09 -0.55
C VAL A 32 4.73 -17.60 -0.32
N GLU A 33 4.00 -17.95 -1.38
CA GLU A 33 2.64 -18.50 -1.27
C GLU A 33 2.58 -19.77 -0.42
N HIS A 34 3.61 -20.63 -0.54
CA HIS A 34 3.74 -21.81 0.29
C HIS A 34 3.98 -21.43 1.77
N LYS A 35 4.81 -20.43 2.03
CA LYS A 35 5.10 -19.92 3.38
C LYS A 35 3.85 -19.35 4.07
N ILE A 36 3.06 -18.55 3.36
CA ILE A 36 1.83 -17.93 3.91
C ILE A 36 0.60 -18.85 3.83
N GLY A 37 0.69 -19.97 3.12
CA GLY A 37 -0.38 -20.98 3.01
C GLY A 37 -1.53 -20.61 2.07
N VAL A 38 -1.37 -19.56 1.24
CA VAL A 38 -2.39 -19.09 0.29
C VAL A 38 -1.72 -18.52 -0.97
N LYS A 39 -2.45 -18.50 -2.09
CA LYS A 39 -2.00 -17.80 -3.29
C LYS A 39 -2.21 -16.30 -3.18
N LEU A 40 -1.28 -15.53 -3.71
CA LEU A 40 -1.44 -14.09 -3.88
C LEU A 40 -2.47 -13.81 -4.99
N PRO A 41 -3.18 -12.65 -4.96
CA PRO A 41 -4.08 -12.25 -6.03
C PRO A 41 -3.44 -12.29 -7.40
N THR A 42 -4.20 -12.62 -8.43
CA THR A 42 -3.69 -12.64 -9.81
C THR A 42 -3.18 -11.27 -10.25
N ALA A 43 -3.90 -10.19 -9.88
CA ALA A 43 -3.49 -8.83 -10.19
C ALA A 43 -2.10 -8.49 -9.58
N TYR A 44 -1.90 -8.80 -8.30
CA TYR A 44 -0.62 -8.57 -7.62
C TYR A 44 0.50 -9.49 -8.10
N ARG A 45 0.20 -10.77 -8.37
CA ARG A 45 1.17 -11.70 -8.99
C ARG A 45 1.66 -11.19 -10.33
N ASN A 46 0.76 -10.68 -11.17
CA ASN A 46 1.15 -10.12 -12.47
C ASN A 46 2.08 -8.91 -12.32
N PHE A 47 1.86 -8.08 -11.30
CA PHE A 47 2.78 -7.00 -10.96
C PHE A 47 4.14 -7.53 -10.53
N LEU A 48 4.20 -8.46 -9.57
CA LEU A 48 5.45 -9.04 -9.07
C LEU A 48 6.27 -9.73 -10.18
N LEU A 49 5.60 -10.52 -11.03
CA LEU A 49 6.22 -11.22 -12.16
C LEU A 49 6.79 -10.28 -13.23
N LYS A 50 6.24 -9.07 -13.36
CA LYS A 50 6.66 -8.13 -14.39
C LYS A 50 7.64 -7.09 -13.86
N TYR A 51 7.43 -6.59 -12.64
CA TYR A 51 8.14 -5.41 -12.13
C TYR A 51 8.89 -5.66 -10.81
N GLY A 52 8.60 -6.75 -10.10
CA GLY A 52 9.03 -6.94 -8.71
C GLY A 52 10.54 -7.06 -8.47
N GLY A 53 11.33 -7.43 -9.48
CA GLY A 53 12.79 -7.62 -9.36
C GLY A 53 13.63 -6.39 -9.71
N ASN A 54 13.02 -5.30 -10.21
CA ASN A 54 13.76 -4.11 -10.63
C ASN A 54 14.17 -3.20 -9.46
N THR A 55 15.04 -2.23 -9.75
CA THR A 55 15.22 -0.99 -8.97
C THR A 55 13.93 -0.24 -8.69
N ILE A 56 12.82 -0.58 -9.34
CA ILE A 56 11.47 -0.17 -8.96
C ILE A 56 11.19 -0.56 -7.50
N TYR A 57 11.51 -1.79 -7.12
CA TYR A 57 11.47 -2.25 -5.73
C TYR A 57 12.37 -1.40 -4.81
N ASN A 58 13.54 -0.97 -5.29
CA ASN A 58 14.44 -0.05 -4.57
C ASN A 58 14.03 1.44 -4.66
N ALA A 59 13.17 1.83 -5.61
CA ALA A 59 12.60 3.17 -5.71
C ALA A 59 11.37 3.29 -4.81
N PHE A 60 10.71 2.16 -4.57
CA PHE A 60 9.73 1.89 -3.52
C PHE A 60 10.38 1.49 -2.20
N ASN A 61 11.64 1.86 -1.94
CA ASN A 61 12.57 1.24 -0.97
C ASN A 61 12.06 0.99 0.46
N ASP A 62 10.87 1.48 0.81
CA ASP A 62 10.26 1.37 2.13
C ASP A 62 8.71 1.28 2.05
N LEU A 63 8.12 0.90 0.91
CA LEU A 63 6.65 0.82 0.73
C LEU A 63 6.12 -0.61 0.63
N PHE A 64 6.88 -1.50 -0.04
CA PHE A 64 6.52 -2.91 -0.14
C PHE A 64 7.48 -3.77 0.65
N ASN A 65 6.94 -4.84 1.25
CA ASN A 65 7.72 -5.86 1.93
C ASN A 65 8.48 -6.68 0.90
N SER A 66 9.68 -7.14 1.27
CA SER A 66 10.42 -8.07 0.42
C SER A 66 9.58 -9.33 0.29
N LEU A 67 9.77 -10.11 -0.79
CA LEU A 67 9.07 -11.39 -0.89
C LEU A 67 9.26 -12.24 0.38
N GLU A 68 10.46 -12.18 0.97
CA GLU A 68 10.77 -12.83 2.25
C GLU A 68 10.03 -12.24 3.46
N ASP A 69 9.60 -10.99 3.39
CA ASP A 69 8.90 -10.24 4.45
C ASP A 69 7.37 -10.23 4.29
N ILE A 70 6.83 -10.92 3.28
CA ILE A 70 5.38 -11.13 3.15
C ILE A 70 4.94 -12.17 4.18
N TYR A 71 4.17 -11.74 5.18
CA TYR A 71 3.62 -12.58 6.24
C TYR A 71 2.12 -12.37 6.39
N THR A 72 1.46 -13.27 7.10
CA THR A 72 0.09 -13.01 7.55
C THR A 72 0.10 -12.17 8.83
N SER A 73 -0.90 -11.31 9.05
CA SER A 73 -1.01 -10.52 10.27
C SER A 73 -1.05 -11.41 11.51
N TYR A 74 -1.66 -12.60 11.42
CA TYR A 74 -1.64 -13.55 12.53
C TYR A 74 -0.25 -14.11 12.84
N GLN A 75 0.64 -14.26 11.84
CA GLN A 75 2.03 -14.66 12.12
C GLN A 75 2.77 -13.57 12.90
N ILE A 76 2.54 -12.29 12.57
CA ILE A 76 3.15 -11.18 13.31
C ILE A 76 2.56 -11.08 14.72
N ILE A 77 1.24 -11.27 14.86
CA ILE A 77 0.58 -11.33 16.17
C ILE A 77 1.17 -12.47 17.02
N ASP A 78 1.41 -13.67 16.47
CA ASP A 78 2.05 -14.76 17.20
C ASP A 78 3.39 -14.31 17.82
N ASP A 79 4.23 -13.60 17.06
CA ASP A 79 5.52 -13.09 17.53
C ASP A 79 5.34 -12.02 18.64
N ILE A 80 4.41 -11.07 18.45
CA ILE A 80 4.06 -10.07 19.47
C ILE A 80 3.58 -10.73 20.77
N LEU A 81 2.74 -11.76 20.67
CA LEU A 81 2.21 -12.46 21.83
C LEU A 81 3.30 -13.26 22.55
N ALA A 82 4.27 -13.81 21.83
CA ALA A 82 5.43 -14.49 22.42
C ALA A 82 6.29 -13.52 23.24
N ASP A 83 6.50 -12.30 22.72
CA ASP A 83 7.24 -11.25 23.42
C ASP A 83 6.50 -10.75 24.68
N LEU A 84 5.16 -10.68 24.65
CA LEU A 84 4.33 -10.22 25.76
C LEU A 84 3.94 -11.32 26.77
N GLU A 85 4.23 -12.58 26.48
CA GLU A 85 3.70 -13.73 27.21
C GLU A 85 4.03 -13.69 28.72
N GLU A 86 5.26 -13.32 29.08
CA GLU A 86 5.69 -13.30 30.49
C GLU A 86 5.00 -12.17 31.27
N ASP A 87 4.84 -10.99 30.67
CA ASP A 87 4.14 -9.87 31.30
C ASP A 87 2.66 -10.21 31.53
N PHE A 88 2.03 -10.87 30.56
CA PHE A 88 0.65 -11.36 30.69
C PHE A 88 0.50 -12.44 31.76
N LYS A 89 1.45 -13.38 31.86
CA LYS A 89 1.46 -14.39 32.93
C LYS A 89 1.65 -13.74 34.31
N GLU A 90 2.52 -12.74 34.41
CA GLU A 90 2.77 -12.03 35.66
C GLU A 90 1.55 -11.25 36.13
N SER A 91 0.83 -10.61 35.21
CA SER A 91 -0.39 -9.86 35.53
C SER A 91 -1.48 -10.76 36.10
N ILE A 92 -1.63 -11.99 35.57
CA ILE A 92 -2.54 -13.00 36.14
C ILE A 92 -2.06 -13.44 37.53
N ARG A 93 -0.76 -13.72 37.69
CA ARG A 93 -0.19 -14.20 38.96
C ARG A 93 -0.33 -13.18 40.09
N THR A 94 -0.19 -11.90 39.77
CA THR A 94 -0.27 -10.78 40.73
C THR A 94 -1.67 -10.23 40.92
N GLY A 95 -2.62 -10.61 40.05
CA GLY A 95 -4.00 -10.12 40.07
C GLY A 95 -4.18 -8.74 39.43
N ASN A 96 -3.21 -8.26 38.65
CA ASN A 96 -3.20 -6.95 38.00
C ASN A 96 -3.71 -6.99 36.54
N GLN A 97 -4.40 -8.04 36.13
CA GLN A 97 -4.91 -8.20 34.77
C GLN A 97 -5.82 -7.06 34.28
N GLU A 98 -6.42 -6.28 35.19
CA GLU A 98 -7.21 -5.08 34.83
C GLU A 98 -6.38 -4.02 34.09
N GLU A 99 -5.06 -3.99 34.25
CA GLU A 99 -4.16 -3.10 33.50
C GLU A 99 -4.18 -3.37 31.98
N TYR A 100 -4.60 -4.57 31.58
CA TYR A 100 -4.68 -5.02 30.19
C TYR A 100 -6.13 -5.11 29.67
N ALA A 101 -7.11 -4.56 30.39
CA ALA A 101 -8.52 -4.69 30.02
C ALA A 101 -8.83 -4.11 28.62
N ASP A 102 -8.12 -3.04 28.23
CA ASP A 102 -8.26 -2.40 26.92
C ASP A 102 -7.19 -2.86 25.91
N ASN A 103 -6.37 -3.88 26.24
CA ASN A 103 -5.35 -4.41 25.34
C ASN A 103 -5.89 -5.61 24.54
N PRO A 104 -6.13 -5.47 23.21
CA PRO A 104 -6.66 -6.55 22.39
C PRO A 104 -5.71 -7.76 22.30
N TYR A 105 -4.39 -7.55 22.36
CA TYR A 105 -3.41 -8.64 22.36
C TYR A 105 -3.51 -9.51 23.61
N PHE A 106 -3.86 -8.94 24.77
CA PHE A 106 -4.11 -9.72 25.98
C PHE A 106 -5.33 -10.64 25.84
N THR A 107 -6.34 -10.20 25.10
CA THR A 107 -7.51 -11.05 24.77
C THR A 107 -7.13 -12.13 23.77
N LEU A 108 -6.40 -11.79 22.71
CA LEU A 108 -5.92 -12.75 21.71
C LEU A 108 -5.05 -13.86 22.33
N TRP A 109 -4.17 -13.51 23.27
CA TRP A 109 -3.32 -14.45 24.00
C TRP A 109 -4.11 -15.51 24.79
N GLN A 110 -5.30 -15.16 25.27
CA GLN A 110 -6.17 -16.08 26.02
C GLN A 110 -7.01 -16.98 25.11
N LEU A 111 -7.17 -16.62 23.84
CA LEU A 111 -7.99 -17.34 22.88
C LEU A 111 -7.15 -18.30 22.04
N PRO A 112 -7.69 -19.47 21.66
CA PRO A 112 -7.07 -20.26 20.61
C PRO A 112 -7.05 -19.45 19.30
N ARG A 113 -6.00 -19.64 18.48
CA ARG A 113 -5.80 -18.88 17.24
C ARG A 113 -6.98 -18.94 16.28
N GLU A 114 -7.68 -20.05 16.25
CA GLU A 114 -8.89 -20.24 15.43
C GLU A 114 -10.03 -19.29 15.80
N GLU A 115 -10.03 -18.75 17.03
CA GLU A 115 -11.05 -17.81 17.53
C GLU A 115 -10.63 -16.34 17.43
N TRP A 116 -9.40 -16.04 16.96
CA TRP A 116 -8.91 -14.66 16.82
C TRP A 116 -9.74 -13.80 15.87
N HIS A 117 -10.43 -14.41 14.91
CA HIS A 117 -11.35 -13.75 13.98
C HIS A 117 -12.50 -13.00 14.68
N THR A 118 -12.75 -13.30 15.96
CA THR A 118 -13.71 -12.56 16.78
C THR A 118 -13.21 -11.19 17.23
N ILE A 119 -11.89 -10.96 17.18
CA ILE A 119 -11.22 -9.71 17.54
C ILE A 119 -10.66 -9.00 16.30
N THR A 120 -9.90 -9.71 15.46
CA THR A 120 -9.29 -9.16 14.23
C THR A 120 -9.26 -10.21 13.12
N GLN A 121 -9.40 -9.79 11.87
CA GLN A 121 -9.27 -10.68 10.71
C GLN A 121 -7.80 -10.95 10.37
N ASN A 122 -7.55 -12.00 9.59
CA ASN A 122 -6.19 -12.29 9.13
C ASN A 122 -5.94 -11.66 7.75
N TYR A 123 -4.80 -10.99 7.58
CA TYR A 123 -4.42 -10.29 6.36
C TYR A 123 -3.09 -10.81 5.83
N VAL A 124 -2.91 -10.89 4.52
CA VAL A 124 -1.58 -11.09 3.91
C VAL A 124 -0.97 -9.71 3.71
N LEU A 125 0.11 -9.44 4.44
CA LEU A 125 0.79 -8.16 4.47
C LEU A 125 1.83 -8.10 3.36
N ILE A 126 1.70 -7.10 2.49
CA ILE A 126 2.52 -6.93 1.29
C ILE A 126 3.40 -5.68 1.34
N GLY A 127 3.19 -4.83 2.34
CA GLY A 127 3.86 -3.55 2.47
C GLY A 127 3.68 -2.98 3.87
N CYS A 128 4.52 -2.01 4.15
CA CYS A 128 4.48 -1.20 5.36
C CYS A 128 4.93 0.20 4.96
N ASP A 129 4.34 1.22 5.56
CA ASP A 129 4.79 2.57 5.33
C ASP A 129 6.24 2.77 5.83
N PRO A 130 6.95 3.80 5.34
CA PRO A 130 8.37 3.98 5.69
C PRO A 130 8.63 4.23 7.18
N GLU A 131 7.60 4.63 7.94
CA GLU A 131 7.70 4.86 9.39
C GLU A 131 7.46 3.58 10.20
N GLY A 132 6.99 2.49 9.58
CA GLY A 132 6.73 1.23 10.25
C GLY A 132 5.41 1.19 11.04
N ILE A 133 4.49 2.11 10.74
CA ILE A 133 3.27 2.40 11.51
C ILE A 133 2.02 1.79 10.85
N ALA A 134 1.97 1.78 9.52
CA ALA A 134 0.81 1.30 8.77
C ALA A 134 1.20 0.14 7.87
N TYR A 135 0.46 -0.96 7.97
CA TYR A 135 0.69 -2.18 7.21
C TYR A 135 -0.37 -2.36 6.14
N GLU A 136 0.06 -2.73 4.96
CA GLU A 136 -0.77 -2.87 3.77
C GLU A 136 -1.02 -4.34 3.48
N GLY A 137 -2.26 -4.72 3.21
CA GLY A 137 -2.54 -6.13 2.95
C GLY A 137 -3.89 -6.47 2.34
N TYR A 138 -3.98 -7.72 1.92
CA TYR A 138 -5.21 -8.34 1.44
C TYR A 138 -5.87 -9.13 2.55
N LEU A 139 -7.19 -9.08 2.67
CA LEU A 139 -7.92 -9.96 3.59
C LEU A 139 -7.71 -11.42 3.16
N LEU A 140 -7.20 -12.27 4.07
CA LEU A 140 -6.86 -13.67 3.76
C LEU A 140 -8.08 -14.45 3.23
N ALA A 141 -9.27 -14.17 3.76
CA ALA A 141 -10.50 -14.81 3.31
C ALA A 141 -10.80 -14.56 1.83
N ASP A 142 -10.57 -13.34 1.32
CA ASP A 142 -10.77 -13.01 -0.10
C ASP A 142 -9.82 -13.82 -1.01
N LEU A 143 -8.60 -14.09 -0.51
CA LEU A 143 -7.61 -14.90 -1.24
C LEU A 143 -7.99 -16.38 -1.28
N LEU A 144 -8.50 -16.90 -0.16
CA LEU A 144 -8.99 -18.27 -0.06
C LEU A 144 -10.22 -18.51 -0.94
N ASP A 145 -11.07 -17.49 -1.10
CA ASP A 145 -12.21 -17.50 -2.03
C ASP A 145 -11.78 -17.37 -3.51
N GLY A 146 -10.49 -17.17 -3.77
CA GLY A 146 -9.91 -17.12 -5.11
C GLY A 146 -10.20 -15.81 -5.83
N ASN A 147 -10.46 -14.71 -5.11
CA ASN A 147 -10.66 -13.41 -5.73
C ASN A 147 -9.36 -12.97 -6.45
N PRO A 148 -9.38 -12.75 -7.78
CA PRO A 148 -8.18 -12.43 -8.53
C PRO A 148 -7.66 -11.00 -8.29
N ASP A 149 -8.51 -10.10 -7.79
CA ASP A 149 -8.22 -8.69 -7.57
C ASP A 149 -9.06 -8.15 -6.39
N PRO A 150 -8.75 -8.59 -5.15
CA PRO A 150 -9.49 -8.19 -3.97
C PRO A 150 -9.13 -6.79 -3.49
N PRO A 151 -9.96 -6.20 -2.62
CA PRO A 151 -9.64 -4.93 -1.96
C PRO A 151 -8.36 -5.03 -1.11
N LEU A 152 -7.71 -3.89 -0.95
CA LEU A 152 -6.60 -3.71 -0.02
C LEU A 152 -7.03 -2.96 1.23
N TYR A 153 -6.34 -3.25 2.31
CA TYR A 153 -6.59 -2.71 3.64
C TYR A 153 -5.29 -2.15 4.21
N LEU A 154 -5.42 -1.09 4.98
CA LEU A 154 -4.35 -0.53 5.82
C LEU A 154 -4.66 -0.81 7.28
N SER A 155 -3.65 -1.19 8.06
CA SER A 155 -3.76 -1.24 9.51
C SER A 155 -3.95 0.17 10.10
N CYS A 156 -4.52 0.22 11.29
CA CYS A 156 -4.77 1.46 12.03
C CYS A 156 -3.95 1.47 13.32
N ASP A 157 -3.67 2.67 13.83
CA ASP A 157 -3.18 2.90 15.19
C ASP A 157 -1.91 2.11 15.58
N ASP A 158 -1.02 1.84 14.62
CA ASP A 158 0.25 1.13 14.84
C ASP A 158 0.06 -0.29 15.40
N ASP A 159 -1.00 -0.98 14.98
CA ASP A 159 -1.32 -2.33 15.42
C ASP A 159 -1.77 -3.28 14.30
N PHE A 160 -1.99 -4.56 14.64
CA PHE A 160 -2.50 -5.59 13.73
C PHE A 160 -3.95 -5.99 14.06
N ILE A 161 -4.70 -5.10 14.69
CA ILE A 161 -6.04 -5.36 15.22
C ILE A 161 -7.11 -4.72 14.34
N GLU A 162 -7.00 -3.42 14.07
CA GLU A 162 -7.96 -2.73 13.21
C GLU A 162 -7.39 -2.48 11.81
N TYR A 163 -8.19 -2.81 10.80
CA TYR A 163 -7.87 -2.57 9.40
C TYR A 163 -9.02 -1.83 8.72
N LYS A 164 -8.67 -0.86 7.88
CA LYS A 164 -9.63 -0.12 7.06
C LYS A 164 -9.36 -0.39 5.60
N ARG A 165 -10.42 -0.68 4.84
CA ARG A 165 -10.35 -0.80 3.38
C ARG A 165 -9.84 0.52 2.80
N TRP A 166 -8.79 0.42 1.99
CA TRP A 166 -8.08 1.55 1.40
C TRP A 166 -8.29 1.65 -0.12
N SER A 167 -8.12 0.53 -0.83
CA SER A 167 -8.37 0.46 -2.27
C SER A 167 -9.31 -0.70 -2.59
N ASP A 168 -10.09 -0.55 -3.67
CA ASP A 168 -11.01 -1.57 -4.15
C ASP A 168 -10.32 -2.65 -5.01
N SER A 169 -9.10 -2.40 -5.47
CA SER A 169 -8.32 -3.28 -6.36
C SER A 169 -6.82 -2.97 -6.29
N THR A 170 -5.99 -3.85 -6.84
CA THR A 170 -4.53 -3.74 -6.81
C THR A 170 -3.98 -2.58 -7.63
N GLU A 171 -4.48 -2.31 -8.84
CA GLU A 171 -3.83 -1.34 -9.74
C GLU A 171 -3.87 0.11 -9.22
N PRO A 172 -5.03 0.68 -8.78
CA PRO A 172 -5.07 2.04 -8.24
C PRO A 172 -4.17 2.21 -7.02
N PHE A 173 -4.10 1.17 -6.19
CA PHE A 173 -3.22 1.14 -5.03
C PHE A 173 -1.74 1.22 -5.43
N LEU A 174 -1.30 0.39 -6.38
CA LEU A 174 0.08 0.42 -6.87
C LEU A 174 0.44 1.77 -7.52
N ILE A 175 -0.52 2.41 -8.20
CA ILE A 175 -0.33 3.75 -8.78
C ILE A 175 -0.19 4.80 -7.68
N GLU A 176 -0.99 4.70 -6.61
CA GLU A 176 -0.90 5.59 -5.46
C GLU A 176 0.46 5.45 -4.76
N MET A 177 0.89 4.22 -4.47
CA MET A 177 2.20 3.96 -3.88
C MET A 177 3.34 4.45 -4.76
N LEU A 178 3.18 4.38 -6.09
CA LEU A 178 4.15 4.92 -7.05
C LEU A 178 4.24 6.44 -6.98
N GLY A 179 3.10 7.12 -6.86
CA GLY A 179 3.10 8.56 -6.69
C GLY A 179 3.69 8.99 -5.34
N GLU A 180 3.38 8.28 -4.26
CA GLU A 180 3.94 8.56 -2.92
C GLU A 180 5.46 8.32 -2.88
N SER A 181 5.97 7.25 -3.48
CA SER A 181 7.42 6.99 -3.56
C SER A 181 8.17 8.11 -4.29
N ILE A 182 7.57 8.64 -5.37
CA ILE A 182 8.12 9.77 -6.11
C ILE A 182 8.09 11.05 -5.27
N PHE A 183 7.02 11.30 -4.50
CA PHE A 183 6.91 12.49 -3.67
C PHE A 183 8.05 12.62 -2.65
N TYR A 184 8.53 11.51 -2.09
CA TYR A 184 9.69 11.52 -1.18
C TYR A 184 11.00 11.93 -1.87
N HIS A 185 11.04 12.02 -3.20
CA HIS A 185 12.15 12.55 -3.96
C HIS A 185 12.16 14.09 -3.93
N ARG A 186 13.19 14.69 -3.31
CA ARG A 186 13.25 16.12 -2.97
C ARG A 186 13.27 17.12 -4.14
N SER A 187 13.23 16.67 -5.38
CA SER A 187 13.30 17.50 -6.60
C SER A 187 11.98 17.64 -7.35
N ILE A 188 10.90 17.03 -6.86
CA ILE A 188 9.61 17.00 -7.57
C ILE A 188 8.79 18.25 -7.29
N ASP A 189 8.27 18.86 -8.36
CA ASP A 189 7.34 19.98 -8.26
C ASP A 189 5.99 19.47 -7.73
N SER A 190 5.53 20.04 -6.63
CA SER A 190 4.37 19.55 -5.89
C SER A 190 3.64 20.68 -5.19
N TYR A 191 2.33 20.47 -5.00
CA TYR A 191 1.51 21.37 -4.21
C TYR A 191 0.49 20.59 -3.37
N ASP A 192 0.50 20.86 -2.07
CA ASP A 192 -0.40 20.26 -1.08
C ASP A 192 -1.39 21.31 -0.58
N SER A 193 -2.67 20.93 -0.50
CA SER A 193 -3.72 21.73 0.11
C SER A 193 -4.46 20.95 1.18
N THR A 194 -4.46 21.49 2.41
CA THR A 194 -5.30 20.98 3.53
C THR A 194 -6.75 21.41 3.44
N LYS A 195 -7.09 22.24 2.45
CA LYS A 195 -8.47 22.60 2.11
C LYS A 195 -8.81 21.98 0.77
N HIS A 196 -9.99 21.37 0.70
CA HIS A 196 -10.53 20.91 -0.58
C HIS A 196 -10.84 22.12 -1.47
N ILE A 197 -10.06 22.29 -2.53
CA ILE A 197 -10.18 23.33 -3.55
C ILE A 197 -10.48 22.69 -4.91
N PRO A 198 -11.00 23.44 -5.89
CA PRO A 198 -11.21 22.92 -7.24
C PRO A 198 -9.91 22.36 -7.85
N ILE A 199 -10.01 21.21 -8.52
CA ILE A 199 -8.87 20.54 -9.17
C ILE A 199 -8.09 21.51 -10.08
N LYS A 200 -8.80 22.32 -10.86
CA LYS A 200 -8.19 23.34 -11.71
C LYS A 200 -7.37 24.39 -10.95
N GLU A 201 -7.80 24.78 -9.75
CA GLU A 201 -7.05 25.69 -8.88
C GLU A 201 -5.77 25.00 -8.40
N LEU A 202 -5.88 23.75 -7.96
CA LEU A 202 -4.76 22.93 -7.49
C LEU A 202 -3.67 22.77 -8.57
N PHE A 203 -4.03 22.39 -9.80
CA PHE A 203 -3.10 22.26 -10.92
C PHE A 203 -2.47 23.59 -11.37
N SER A 204 -3.14 24.73 -11.13
CA SER A 204 -2.58 26.04 -11.45
C SER A 204 -1.36 26.40 -10.58
N HIS A 205 -1.20 25.77 -9.40
CA HIS A 205 -0.03 25.96 -8.55
C HIS A 205 1.25 25.35 -9.10
N ILE A 206 1.15 24.42 -10.06
CA ILE A 206 2.26 23.75 -10.75
C ILE A 206 2.25 24.06 -12.25
N ASP A 207 1.68 25.21 -12.63
CA ASP A 207 1.60 25.73 -13.99
C ASP A 207 0.99 24.74 -15.03
N ALA A 208 0.02 23.92 -14.61
CA ALA A 208 -0.64 22.94 -15.46
C ALA A 208 -2.10 23.32 -15.79
N ASP A 209 -2.46 23.30 -17.07
CA ASP A 209 -3.85 23.52 -17.56
C ASP A 209 -4.50 22.18 -17.88
N ILE A 210 -4.98 21.50 -16.83
CA ILE A 210 -5.62 20.18 -16.90
C ILE A 210 -7.14 20.34 -16.96
N ASP A 211 -7.78 19.57 -17.85
CA ASP A 211 -9.24 19.46 -17.91
C ASP A 211 -9.71 18.48 -16.83
N ASP A 212 -10.16 19.03 -15.70
CA ASP A 212 -10.63 18.27 -14.55
C ASP A 212 -11.86 17.41 -14.85
N SER A 213 -12.62 17.71 -15.91
CA SER A 213 -13.75 16.88 -16.34
C SER A 213 -13.35 15.53 -16.95
N GLN A 214 -12.09 15.38 -17.35
CA GLN A 214 -11.54 14.15 -17.91
C GLN A 214 -10.71 13.35 -16.90
N LEU A 215 -10.42 13.95 -15.74
CA LEU A 215 -9.66 13.34 -14.67
C LEU A 215 -10.56 12.34 -13.92
N ASN A 216 -10.30 11.04 -14.06
CA ASN A 216 -11.06 10.02 -13.34
C ASN A 216 -10.31 9.61 -12.08
N VAL A 217 -10.79 10.07 -10.92
CA VAL A 217 -10.24 9.68 -9.61
C VAL A 217 -10.69 8.26 -9.30
N ASN A 218 -9.73 7.33 -9.27
CA ASN A 218 -9.97 5.93 -8.93
C ASN A 218 -9.40 5.66 -7.53
N GLY A 219 -10.28 5.43 -6.56
CA GLY A 219 -9.91 5.46 -5.14
C GLY A 219 -9.51 6.89 -4.73
N HIS A 220 -8.22 7.09 -4.50
CA HIS A 220 -7.65 8.37 -4.07
C HIS A 220 -6.76 9.03 -5.14
N ILE A 221 -6.59 8.41 -6.30
CA ILE A 221 -5.55 8.80 -7.25
C ILE A 221 -6.11 9.00 -8.65
N ALA A 222 -5.59 9.99 -9.35
CA ALA A 222 -5.76 10.16 -10.79
C ALA A 222 -4.44 10.58 -11.42
N THR A 223 -4.26 10.24 -12.69
CA THR A 223 -3.02 10.54 -13.42
C THR A 223 -3.31 11.13 -14.78
N CYS A 224 -2.41 11.99 -15.25
CA CYS A 224 -2.41 12.44 -16.64
C CYS A 224 -0.99 12.69 -17.16
N PHE A 225 -0.81 12.59 -18.47
CA PHE A 225 0.45 12.79 -19.16
C PHE A 225 0.30 13.90 -20.19
N ASP A 226 1.05 14.98 -20.02
CA ASP A 226 1.26 15.95 -21.08
C ASP A 226 2.37 15.46 -22.01
N THR A 227 1.94 15.00 -23.19
CA THR A 227 2.86 14.52 -24.24
C THR A 227 3.70 15.64 -24.86
N ALA A 228 3.28 16.90 -24.76
CA ALA A 228 3.99 18.02 -25.36
C ALA A 228 5.17 18.47 -24.51
N SER A 229 5.01 18.48 -23.18
CA SER A 229 6.07 18.82 -22.23
C SER A 229 6.77 17.59 -21.63
N GLU A 230 6.33 16.39 -21.99
CA GLU A 230 6.79 15.11 -21.41
C GLU A 230 6.72 15.10 -19.87
N LYS A 231 5.57 15.54 -19.34
CA LYS A 231 5.31 15.61 -17.88
C LYS A 231 4.18 14.70 -17.49
N VAL A 232 4.39 13.88 -16.46
CA VAL A 232 3.34 13.10 -15.80
C VAL A 232 2.88 13.86 -14.57
N TYR A 233 1.58 13.90 -14.37
CA TYR A 233 0.97 14.46 -13.18
C TYR A 233 0.22 13.40 -12.41
N PHE A 234 0.36 13.46 -11.09
CA PHE A 234 -0.44 12.70 -10.13
C PHE A 234 -1.33 13.67 -9.37
N TYR A 235 -2.59 13.32 -9.19
CA TYR A 235 -3.54 14.02 -8.35
C TYR A 235 -4.04 13.07 -7.27
N PHE A 236 -3.88 13.48 -6.02
CA PHE A 236 -4.35 12.73 -4.85
C PHE A 236 -5.52 13.46 -4.20
N GLU A 237 -6.53 12.70 -3.85
CA GLU A 237 -7.73 13.16 -3.15
C GLU A 237 -7.95 12.35 -1.88
N TYR A 238 -7.36 12.86 -0.79
CA TYR A 238 -7.58 12.33 0.55
C TYR A 238 -8.63 13.14 1.29
N LYS A 239 -9.20 12.54 2.34
CA LYS A 239 -10.19 13.23 3.19
C LYS A 239 -9.64 14.50 3.84
N THR A 240 -8.36 14.50 4.18
CA THR A 240 -7.69 15.56 4.94
C THR A 240 -6.89 16.52 4.08
N PHE A 241 -6.51 16.13 2.87
CA PHE A 241 -5.76 16.99 1.94
C PHE A 241 -5.93 16.55 0.48
N GLN A 242 -5.61 17.47 -0.43
CA GLN A 242 -5.38 17.18 -1.84
C GLN A 242 -3.92 17.47 -2.18
N ARG A 243 -3.38 16.74 -3.13
CA ARG A 243 -1.99 16.92 -3.60
C ARG A 243 -1.94 16.82 -5.11
N VAL A 244 -1.08 17.62 -5.73
CA VAL A 244 -0.63 17.41 -7.11
C VAL A 244 0.87 17.28 -7.15
N LEU A 245 1.35 16.34 -7.97
CA LEU A 245 2.76 16.15 -8.28
C LEU A 245 2.95 16.32 -9.79
N CYS A 246 4.07 16.93 -10.18
CA CYS A 246 4.53 17.00 -11.56
C CYS A 246 5.90 16.34 -11.66
N VAL A 247 5.99 15.30 -12.48
CA VAL A 247 7.19 14.49 -12.69
C VAL A 247 7.63 14.62 -14.13
N CYS A 248 8.87 15.04 -14.36
CA CYS A 248 9.51 14.91 -15.66
C CYS A 248 10.70 13.95 -15.61
N LYS A 249 11.11 13.41 -16.76
CA LYS A 249 12.24 12.47 -16.82
C LYS A 249 13.56 13.04 -16.29
N ALA A 250 13.73 14.36 -16.37
CA ALA A 250 14.93 15.02 -15.85
C ALA A 250 14.97 15.06 -14.32
N ASP A 251 13.84 14.86 -13.63
CA ASP A 251 13.80 14.88 -12.16
C ASP A 251 14.26 13.54 -11.54
N LEU A 252 14.35 12.49 -12.36
CA LEU A 252 14.64 11.10 -11.95
C LEU A 252 16.13 10.71 -12.14
N HIS A 253 16.98 11.61 -12.64
CA HIS A 253 18.40 11.38 -12.99
C HIS A 253 19.29 12.57 -12.61
#